data_AF-A0A6B3G898-F1
#
_entry.id   AF-A0A6B3G898-F1
#
_cell.length_a   1.000
_cell.length_b   1.000
_cell.length_c   1.000
_cell.angle_alpha   90.00
_cell.angle_beta   90.00
_cell.angle_gamma   90.00
#
_symmetry.space_group_name_H-M   'P 1'
#
loop_
_entity.id
_entity.type
_entity.pdbx_description
1 polymer ?
#
loop_
_entity_poly.entity_id
_entity_poly.type
_entity_poly.pdbx_seq_one_letter_code
_entity_poly.pdbx_strand_id
1 'polypeptide(L)'
;MTTNDTHAHTGALSWHPEALAEILSNDGGRPVLFTNARIVTMDPLIGTMTGADILFVGDLIVGVGPGIITAAQDDNAIVVDCTGTTIVPAVVDTVALAGGRGRRSEYVATLTPGNNTDFLVVPDELAADVPSAVATLVSHPEQVRALVAAGRPVRWSGTEIPGGPTPPQAGIPAAPDLTGSPRLGVWIDRQDFLHQELTADGRYDETRGGRPHAYQGRFWIDGDRIDYLDDLGFWAYGEFRGDELHHAGYVMKLG
;
A
#
# COMPACT_ATOMS: atom_id res chain seq x y z
N MET A 1 -19.85 5.31 46.57
CA MET A 1 -19.68 3.90 46.18
C MET A 1 -20.70 3.64 45.08
N THR A 2 -20.29 3.86 43.85
CA THR A 2 -21.10 3.62 42.65
C THR A 2 -20.21 2.90 41.67
N THR A 3 -20.77 1.80 41.20
CA THR A 3 -20.18 0.62 40.61
C THR A 3 -19.51 0.88 39.26
N ASN A 4 -18.34 0.25 39.07
CA ASN A 4 -17.75 -0.03 37.77
C ASN A 4 -18.73 -0.85 36.92
N ASP A 5 -19.13 -0.33 35.76
CA ASP A 5 -19.62 -1.18 34.68
C ASP A 5 -18.49 -1.35 33.65
N THR A 6 -17.72 -2.41 33.89
CA THR A 6 -16.76 -2.97 32.95
C THR A 6 -17.54 -3.77 31.89
N HIS A 7 -18.12 -3.09 30.90
CA HIS A 7 -18.50 -3.75 29.65
C HIS A 7 -17.25 -3.84 28.76
N ALA A 8 -16.51 -4.93 28.94
CA ALA A 8 -15.35 -5.28 28.13
C ALA A 8 -15.78 -5.48 26.65
N HIS A 9 -15.03 -4.85 25.75
CA HIS A 9 -15.09 -4.95 24.30
C HIS A 9 -14.69 -6.35 23.79
N THR A 10 -15.46 -7.39 24.09
CA THR A 10 -15.10 -8.78 23.69
C THR A 10 -15.52 -9.14 22.25
N GLY A 11 -16.12 -8.21 21.48
CA GLY A 11 -16.66 -8.49 20.14
C GLY A 11 -15.91 -7.90 18.94
N ALA A 12 -14.82 -7.15 19.17
CA ALA A 12 -14.21 -6.26 18.17
C ALA A 12 -13.51 -6.96 16.98
N LEU A 13 -13.15 -8.24 17.13
CA LEU A 13 -12.45 -9.06 16.11
C LEU A 13 -13.17 -10.42 15.93
N SER A 14 -14.50 -10.42 15.96
CA SER A 14 -15.29 -11.65 16.09
C SER A 14 -15.52 -12.43 14.80
N TRP A 15 -15.34 -11.81 13.64
CA TRP A 15 -15.40 -12.50 12.35
C TRP A 15 -14.15 -13.37 12.19
N HIS A 16 -14.25 -14.70 12.09
CA HIS A 16 -13.09 -15.62 11.89
C HIS A 16 -11.82 -15.31 12.73
N PRO A 17 -11.91 -15.28 14.08
CA PRO A 17 -10.80 -14.86 14.94
C PRO A 17 -9.59 -15.81 14.86
N GLU A 18 -9.81 -17.11 14.66
CA GLU A 18 -8.75 -18.11 14.52
C GLU A 18 -7.97 -17.89 13.22
N ALA A 19 -8.66 -17.72 12.09
CA ALA A 19 -8.02 -17.41 10.82
C ALA A 19 -7.27 -16.08 10.87
N LEU A 20 -7.84 -15.04 11.51
CA LEU A 20 -7.12 -13.79 11.73
C LEU A 20 -5.82 -14.01 12.52
N ALA A 21 -5.86 -14.74 13.63
CA ALA A 21 -4.67 -15.01 14.44
C ALA A 21 -3.60 -15.79 13.66
N GLU A 22 -4.01 -16.75 12.83
CA GLU A 22 -3.12 -17.46 11.92
C GLU A 22 -2.49 -16.53 10.88
N ILE A 23 -3.28 -15.64 10.26
CA ILE A 23 -2.77 -14.67 9.27
C ILE A 23 -1.77 -13.70 9.93
N LEU A 24 -2.06 -13.22 11.14
CA LEU A 24 -1.19 -12.28 11.86
C LEU A 24 0.14 -12.91 12.30
N SER A 25 0.14 -14.22 12.55
CA SER A 25 1.35 -14.99 12.89
C SER A 25 2.06 -15.59 11.67
N ASN A 26 1.46 -15.47 10.47
CA ASN A 26 2.05 -15.90 9.22
C ASN A 26 3.17 -14.93 8.81
N ASP A 27 4.35 -15.48 8.51
CA ASP A 27 5.51 -14.74 7.99
C ASP A 27 5.43 -14.49 6.46
N GLY A 28 4.27 -14.82 5.86
CA GLY A 28 4.00 -14.69 4.43
C GLY A 28 4.22 -15.99 3.65
N GLY A 29 4.75 -17.05 4.26
CA GLY A 29 5.02 -18.31 3.59
C GLY A 29 3.78 -19.19 3.38
N ARG A 30 2.77 -19.11 4.26
CA ARG A 30 1.56 -19.93 4.18
C ARG A 30 0.50 -19.27 3.29
N PRO A 31 -0.12 -19.98 2.33
CA PRO A 31 -1.18 -19.40 1.52
C PRO A 31 -2.39 -19.01 2.35
N VAL A 32 -3.05 -17.91 1.96
CA VAL A 32 -4.28 -17.42 2.59
C VAL A 32 -5.38 -17.37 1.53
N LEU A 33 -6.52 -18.00 1.84
CA LEU A 33 -7.66 -18.14 0.95
C LEU A 33 -8.89 -17.47 1.57
N PHE A 34 -9.48 -16.53 0.84
CA PHE A 34 -10.82 -16.02 1.12
C PHE A 34 -11.77 -16.72 0.15
N THR A 35 -12.74 -17.47 0.66
CA THR A 35 -13.57 -18.40 -0.14
C THR A 35 -15.04 -18.04 -0.13
N ASN A 36 -15.77 -18.44 -1.17
CA ASN A 36 -17.23 -18.29 -1.30
C ASN A 36 -17.74 -16.83 -1.28
N ALA A 37 -16.95 -15.90 -1.83
CA ALA A 37 -17.32 -14.50 -1.94
C ALA A 37 -17.94 -14.16 -3.30
N ARG A 38 -18.61 -13.01 -3.39
CA ARG A 38 -18.71 -12.29 -4.67
C ARG A 38 -17.42 -11.50 -4.89
N ILE A 39 -16.72 -11.69 -6.00
CA ILE A 39 -15.45 -11.01 -6.27
C ILE A 39 -15.61 -10.11 -7.49
N VAL A 40 -15.42 -8.80 -7.30
CA VAL A 40 -15.38 -7.82 -8.38
C VAL A 40 -13.93 -7.53 -8.72
N THR A 41 -13.39 -8.16 -9.78
CA THR A 41 -11.93 -8.09 -10.02
C THR A 41 -11.44 -6.76 -10.61
N MET A 42 -12.35 -5.96 -11.18
CA MET A 42 -12.05 -4.81 -12.05
C MET A 42 -11.19 -5.14 -13.29
N ASP A 43 -11.00 -6.41 -13.58
CA ASP A 43 -10.33 -6.88 -14.78
C ASP A 43 -11.37 -7.20 -15.87
N PRO A 44 -11.26 -6.63 -17.09
CA PRO A 44 -12.26 -6.86 -18.12
C PRO A 44 -12.30 -8.29 -18.66
N LEU A 45 -11.23 -9.08 -18.48
CA LEU A 45 -11.19 -10.47 -18.93
C LEU A 45 -11.85 -11.42 -17.92
N ILE A 46 -11.61 -11.21 -16.63
CA ILE A 46 -12.13 -12.09 -15.56
C ILE A 46 -13.51 -11.62 -15.08
N GLY A 47 -13.72 -10.30 -14.97
CA GLY A 47 -14.99 -9.70 -14.59
C GLY A 47 -15.39 -9.95 -13.13
N THR A 48 -16.68 -10.02 -12.88
CA THR A 48 -17.25 -10.29 -11.55
C THR A 48 -17.70 -11.74 -11.45
N MET A 49 -17.41 -12.38 -10.32
CA MET A 49 -17.78 -13.77 -10.04
C MET A 49 -18.52 -13.87 -8.70
N THR A 50 -19.35 -14.90 -8.53
CA THR A 50 -20.06 -15.19 -7.27
C THR A 50 -19.74 -16.61 -6.83
N GLY A 51 -19.58 -16.82 -5.51
CA GLY A 51 -19.11 -18.10 -4.98
C GLY A 51 -17.67 -18.39 -5.41
N ALA A 52 -16.86 -17.34 -5.52
CA ALA A 52 -15.48 -17.40 -5.97
C ALA A 52 -14.51 -17.22 -4.80
N ASP A 53 -13.28 -17.61 -5.05
CA ASP A 53 -12.19 -17.59 -4.10
C ASP A 53 -11.07 -16.65 -4.57
N ILE A 54 -10.35 -16.05 -3.62
CA ILE A 54 -9.09 -15.34 -3.84
C ILE A 54 -8.03 -15.94 -2.94
N LEU A 55 -6.93 -16.37 -3.56
CA LEU A 55 -5.77 -17.02 -2.92
C LEU A 55 -4.54 -16.12 -3.10
N PHE A 56 -3.81 -15.93 -2.02
CA PHE A 56 -2.56 -15.18 -2.03
C PHE A 56 -1.49 -15.78 -1.13
N VAL A 57 -0.23 -15.46 -1.42
CA VAL A 57 0.97 -15.83 -0.65
C VAL A 57 1.82 -14.57 -0.49
N GLY A 58 2.18 -14.23 0.74
CA GLY A 58 2.75 -12.93 1.04
C GLY A 58 1.80 -11.81 0.59
N ASP A 59 2.29 -10.88 -0.22
CA ASP A 59 1.52 -9.79 -0.82
C ASP A 59 0.98 -10.11 -2.22
N LEU A 60 1.27 -11.29 -2.76
CA LEU A 60 0.98 -11.63 -4.15
C LEU A 60 -0.30 -12.45 -4.28
N ILE A 61 -1.25 -11.96 -5.08
CA ILE A 61 -2.39 -12.76 -5.52
C ILE A 61 -1.88 -13.85 -6.46
N VAL A 62 -2.15 -15.11 -6.13
CA VAL A 62 -1.73 -16.28 -6.93
C VAL A 62 -2.90 -16.97 -7.62
N GLY A 63 -4.13 -16.75 -7.16
CA GLY A 63 -5.32 -17.35 -7.77
C GLY A 63 -6.58 -16.55 -7.48
N VAL A 64 -7.45 -16.41 -8.48
CA VAL A 64 -8.80 -15.87 -8.33
C VAL A 64 -9.75 -16.66 -9.22
N GLY A 65 -10.86 -17.13 -8.65
CA GLY A 65 -11.84 -17.95 -9.36
C GLY A 65 -12.55 -18.94 -8.45
N PRO A 66 -13.53 -19.69 -8.97
CA PRO A 66 -14.26 -20.68 -8.17
C PRO A 66 -13.44 -21.95 -7.92
N GLY A 67 -13.65 -22.58 -6.76
CA GLY A 67 -13.18 -23.95 -6.48
C GLY A 67 -11.70 -24.06 -6.13
N ILE A 68 -11.01 -22.96 -5.86
CA ILE A 68 -9.59 -22.94 -5.46
C ILE A 68 -9.39 -23.62 -4.11
N ILE A 69 -10.42 -23.60 -3.25
CA ILE A 69 -10.38 -24.22 -1.91
C ILE A 69 -9.82 -25.65 -1.90
N THR A 70 -10.11 -26.45 -2.93
CA THR A 70 -9.62 -27.83 -3.02
C THR A 70 -8.11 -27.91 -3.13
N ALA A 71 -7.50 -27.07 -3.99
CA ALA A 71 -6.05 -27.00 -4.14
C ALA A 71 -5.38 -26.32 -2.94
N ALA A 72 -6.01 -25.29 -2.38
CA ALA A 72 -5.47 -24.56 -1.24
C ALA A 72 -5.41 -25.41 0.04
N GLN A 73 -6.33 -26.36 0.22
CA GLN A 73 -6.30 -27.30 1.34
C GLN A 73 -5.09 -28.24 1.30
N ASP A 74 -4.63 -28.64 0.10
CA ASP A 74 -3.43 -29.47 -0.06
C ASP A 74 -2.16 -28.74 0.42
N ASP A 75 -2.14 -27.41 0.29
CA ASP A 75 -1.04 -26.54 0.73
C ASP A 75 -1.22 -26.01 2.16
N ASN A 76 -2.14 -26.60 2.94
CA ASN A 76 -2.48 -26.18 4.30
C ASN A 76 -2.84 -24.67 4.36
N ALA A 77 -3.59 -24.12 3.41
CA ALA A 77 -3.92 -22.70 3.43
C ALA A 77 -4.71 -22.26 4.68
N ILE A 78 -4.55 -21.00 5.09
CA ILE A 78 -5.44 -20.36 6.07
C ILE A 78 -6.71 -19.96 5.33
N VAL A 79 -7.88 -20.45 5.77
CA VAL A 79 -9.14 -20.26 5.05
C VAL A 79 -10.08 -19.31 5.80
N VAL A 80 -10.63 -18.33 5.07
CA VAL A 80 -11.62 -17.36 5.56
C VAL A 80 -12.90 -17.50 4.74
N ASP A 81 -13.97 -17.97 5.35
CA ASP A 81 -15.28 -18.07 4.68
C ASP A 81 -15.92 -16.68 4.53
N CYS A 82 -16.13 -16.28 3.28
CA CYS A 82 -16.63 -14.98 2.87
C CYS A 82 -18.07 -15.06 2.33
N THR A 83 -18.81 -16.11 2.68
CA THR A 83 -20.25 -16.22 2.37
C THR A 83 -21.01 -14.95 2.78
N GLY A 84 -21.79 -14.39 1.85
CA GLY A 84 -22.58 -13.16 2.06
C GLY A 84 -21.76 -11.87 2.05
N THR A 85 -20.54 -11.93 1.51
CA THR A 85 -19.67 -10.77 1.36
C THR A 85 -19.16 -10.62 -0.07
N THR A 86 -18.86 -9.38 -0.42
CA THR A 86 -18.22 -9.00 -1.67
C THR A 86 -16.79 -8.55 -1.40
N ILE A 87 -15.85 -9.06 -2.21
CA ILE A 87 -14.46 -8.66 -2.26
C ILE A 87 -14.24 -7.73 -3.46
N VAL A 88 -13.69 -6.55 -3.20
CA VAL A 88 -13.38 -5.52 -4.21
C VAL A 88 -11.95 -5.00 -4.04
N PRO A 89 -11.29 -4.46 -5.09
CA PRO A 89 -10.07 -3.67 -4.94
C PRO A 89 -10.24 -2.56 -3.92
N ALA A 90 -9.23 -2.37 -3.07
CA ALA A 90 -9.16 -1.21 -2.18
C ALA A 90 -8.68 0.05 -2.93
N VAL A 91 -8.10 -0.11 -4.12
CA VAL A 91 -7.63 0.95 -5.00
C VAL A 91 -8.39 0.90 -6.32
N VAL A 92 -8.90 2.04 -6.77
CA VAL A 92 -9.68 2.16 -8.00
C VAL A 92 -8.87 2.86 -9.07
N ASP A 93 -8.49 2.14 -10.12
CA ASP A 93 -7.85 2.72 -11.31
C ASP A 93 -8.90 3.40 -12.21
N THR A 94 -9.20 4.66 -11.91
CA THR A 94 -10.18 5.44 -12.68
C THR A 94 -9.69 5.77 -14.10
N VAL A 95 -8.37 5.72 -14.35
CA VAL A 95 -7.81 5.90 -15.69
C VAL A 95 -8.15 4.69 -16.56
N ALA A 96 -8.01 3.48 -16.03
CA ALA A 96 -8.44 2.25 -16.71
C ALA A 96 -9.96 2.27 -16.98
N LEU A 97 -10.77 2.68 -15.98
CA LEU A 97 -12.23 2.82 -16.14
C LEU A 97 -12.63 3.82 -17.22
N ALA A 98 -11.89 4.92 -17.38
CA ALA A 98 -12.11 5.92 -18.42
C ALA A 98 -11.52 5.53 -19.79
N GLY A 99 -10.95 4.32 -19.93
CA GLY A 99 -10.33 3.85 -21.17
C GLY A 99 -8.96 4.45 -21.47
N GLY A 100 -8.32 5.09 -20.48
CA GLY A 100 -6.98 5.66 -20.60
C GLY A 100 -5.86 4.62 -20.63
N ARG A 101 -6.18 3.33 -20.46
CA ARG A 101 -5.24 2.20 -20.56
C ARG A 101 -5.65 1.29 -21.70
N GLY A 102 -4.76 1.14 -22.69
CA GLY A 102 -5.04 0.39 -23.91
C GLY A 102 -4.76 -1.10 -23.79
N ARG A 103 -4.01 -1.51 -22.75
CA ARG A 103 -3.64 -2.91 -22.52
C ARG A 103 -4.05 -3.34 -21.14
N ARG A 104 -4.63 -4.54 -21.04
CA ARG A 104 -4.98 -5.19 -19.76
C ARG A 104 -3.80 -5.21 -18.77
N SER A 105 -2.58 -5.43 -19.26
CA SER A 105 -1.35 -5.46 -18.42
C SER A 105 -0.97 -4.11 -17.81
N GLU A 106 -1.57 -3.01 -18.24
CA GLU A 106 -1.33 -1.68 -17.69
C GLU A 106 -2.27 -1.37 -16.51
N TYR A 107 -3.31 -2.18 -16.31
CA TYR A 107 -4.31 -1.97 -15.27
C TYR A 107 -3.65 -2.15 -13.90
N VAL A 108 -3.89 -1.20 -13.00
CA VAL A 108 -3.33 -1.23 -11.65
C VAL A 108 -4.39 -1.71 -10.66
N ALA A 109 -3.95 -2.45 -9.65
CA ALA A 109 -4.76 -2.86 -8.49
C ALA A 109 -6.02 -3.69 -8.82
N THR A 110 -6.05 -4.40 -9.95
CA THR A 110 -7.09 -5.42 -10.20
C THR A 110 -6.87 -6.63 -9.30
N LEU A 111 -7.95 -7.33 -8.91
CA LEU A 111 -7.85 -8.60 -8.17
C LEU A 111 -7.58 -9.74 -9.15
N THR A 112 -6.36 -9.77 -9.68
CA THR A 112 -5.93 -10.81 -10.62
C THR A 112 -4.57 -11.36 -10.22
N PRO A 113 -4.26 -12.63 -10.56
CA PRO A 113 -2.96 -13.19 -10.25
C PRO A 113 -1.81 -12.35 -10.78
N GLY A 114 -0.78 -12.14 -9.94
CA GLY A 114 0.36 -11.28 -10.24
C GLY A 114 0.26 -9.86 -9.67
N ASN A 115 -0.91 -9.44 -9.19
CA ASN A 115 -1.08 -8.15 -8.50
C ASN A 115 -0.96 -8.29 -6.99
N ASN A 116 -0.78 -7.14 -6.34
CA ASN A 116 -0.76 -7.03 -4.89
C ASN A 116 -2.16 -7.28 -4.29
N THR A 117 -2.17 -7.82 -3.08
CA THR A 117 -3.37 -8.10 -2.29
C THR A 117 -3.87 -6.86 -1.54
N ASP A 118 -4.45 -5.92 -2.28
CA ASP A 118 -5.05 -4.72 -1.72
C ASP A 118 -6.56 -4.74 -1.96
N PHE A 119 -7.32 -5.29 -1.01
CA PHE A 119 -8.75 -5.52 -1.16
C PHE A 119 -9.57 -5.27 0.09
N LEU A 120 -10.85 -4.94 -0.13
CA LEU A 120 -11.87 -4.79 0.88
C LEU A 120 -12.81 -6.00 0.85
N VAL A 121 -13.22 -6.45 2.04
CA VAL A 121 -14.29 -7.42 2.23
C VAL A 121 -15.45 -6.71 2.92
N VAL A 122 -16.59 -6.65 2.25
CA VAL A 122 -17.74 -5.85 2.67
C VAL A 122 -19.00 -6.71 2.53
N PRO A 123 -20.00 -6.61 3.42
CA PRO A 123 -21.29 -7.28 3.23
C PRO A 123 -21.91 -6.97 1.87
N ASP A 124 -22.53 -7.95 1.23
CA ASP A 124 -23.06 -7.83 -0.15
C ASP A 124 -24.00 -6.64 -0.32
N GLU A 125 -24.83 -6.37 0.68
CA GLU A 125 -25.80 -5.27 0.70
C GLU A 125 -25.16 -3.87 0.68
N LEU A 126 -23.88 -3.76 1.03
CA LEU A 126 -23.11 -2.51 1.06
C LEU A 126 -22.10 -2.40 -0.09
N ALA A 127 -22.08 -3.39 -0.99
CA ALA A 127 -21.07 -3.55 -2.04
C ALA A 127 -21.72 -3.80 -3.42
N ALA A 128 -22.76 -3.01 -3.74
CA ALA A 128 -23.41 -3.04 -5.05
C ALA A 128 -22.40 -2.85 -6.20
N ASP A 129 -21.43 -1.97 -5.98
CA ASP A 129 -20.28 -1.70 -6.84
C ASP A 129 -19.03 -1.33 -6.01
N VAL A 130 -17.88 -1.19 -6.68
CA VAL A 130 -16.60 -0.83 -6.02
C VAL A 130 -16.66 0.53 -5.33
N PRO A 131 -17.19 1.62 -5.94
CA PRO A 131 -17.33 2.90 -5.25
C PRO A 131 -18.12 2.83 -3.95
N SER A 132 -19.22 2.08 -3.91
CA SER A 132 -20.04 1.91 -2.70
C SER A 132 -19.28 1.20 -1.59
N ALA A 133 -18.54 0.13 -1.93
CA ALA A 133 -17.72 -0.59 -0.97
C ALA A 133 -16.58 0.27 -0.40
N VAL A 134 -15.92 1.08 -1.24
CA VAL A 134 -14.91 2.06 -0.80
C VAL A 134 -15.54 3.15 0.06
N ALA A 135 -16.73 3.65 -0.29
CA ALA A 135 -17.45 4.63 0.52
C ALA A 135 -17.83 4.08 1.91
N THR A 136 -18.18 2.80 2.00
CA THR A 136 -18.41 2.09 3.27
C THR A 136 -17.17 2.14 4.15
N LEU A 137 -15.97 1.86 3.63
CA LEU A 137 -14.73 1.98 4.41
C LEU A 137 -14.56 3.39 5.02
N VAL A 138 -14.83 4.43 4.23
CA VAL A 138 -14.59 5.82 4.64
C VAL A 138 -15.66 6.31 5.62
N SER A 139 -16.92 5.98 5.37
CA SER A 139 -18.05 6.57 6.08
C SER A 139 -18.58 5.70 7.22
N HIS A 140 -18.43 4.39 7.09
CA HIS A 140 -18.96 3.38 8.00
C HIS A 140 -17.96 2.23 8.20
N PRO A 141 -16.71 2.52 8.63
CA PRO A 141 -15.64 1.54 8.72
C PRO A 141 -15.99 0.34 9.60
N GLU A 142 -16.89 0.49 10.58
CA GLU A 142 -17.40 -0.56 11.44
C GLU A 142 -18.15 -1.68 10.70
N GLN A 143 -18.63 -1.40 9.48
CA GLN A 143 -19.36 -2.35 8.65
C GLN A 143 -18.45 -3.17 7.73
N VAL A 144 -17.17 -2.80 7.62
CA VAL A 144 -16.16 -3.54 6.83
C VAL A 144 -15.75 -4.83 7.56
N ARG A 145 -15.81 -5.96 6.86
CA ARG A 145 -15.38 -7.26 7.41
C ARG A 145 -13.87 -7.37 7.45
N ALA A 146 -13.20 -6.96 6.38
CA ALA A 146 -11.74 -6.85 6.36
C ALA A 146 -11.25 -5.79 5.37
N LEU A 147 -10.11 -5.19 5.69
CA LEU A 147 -9.23 -4.51 4.73
C LEU A 147 -7.89 -5.23 4.79
N VAL A 148 -7.45 -5.77 3.66
CA VAL A 148 -6.14 -6.41 3.51
C VAL A 148 -5.29 -5.51 2.62
N ALA A 149 -4.06 -5.24 3.05
CA ALA A 149 -3.07 -4.50 2.28
C ALA A 149 -1.73 -5.25 2.32
N ALA A 150 -1.13 -5.48 1.16
CA ALA A 150 0.14 -6.21 1.01
C ALA A 150 0.22 -7.49 1.86
N GLY A 151 -0.84 -8.30 1.84
CA GLY A 151 -0.93 -9.61 2.46
C GLY A 151 -1.38 -9.57 3.90
N ARG A 152 -1.50 -8.38 4.49
CA ARG A 152 -1.72 -8.21 5.92
C ARG A 152 -3.07 -7.56 6.21
N PRO A 153 -3.84 -8.09 7.17
CA PRO A 153 -5.03 -7.42 7.68
C PRO A 153 -4.67 -6.05 8.29
N VAL A 154 -5.32 -4.99 7.81
CA VAL A 154 -5.24 -3.63 8.36
C VAL A 154 -6.47 -3.30 9.19
N ARG A 155 -7.64 -3.79 8.75
CA ARG A 155 -8.90 -3.72 9.50
C ARG A 155 -9.56 -5.08 9.48
N TRP A 156 -10.23 -5.44 10.56
CA TRP A 156 -10.95 -6.69 10.70
C TRP A 156 -12.17 -6.52 11.61
N SER A 157 -13.33 -7.00 11.16
CA SER A 157 -14.61 -6.85 11.86
C SER A 157 -14.87 -5.42 12.34
N GLY A 158 -14.59 -4.44 11.48
CA GLY A 158 -14.75 -3.03 11.78
C GLY A 158 -13.64 -2.40 12.63
N THR A 159 -12.65 -3.17 13.10
CA THR A 159 -11.61 -2.71 14.04
C THR A 159 -10.24 -2.67 13.38
N GLU A 160 -9.45 -1.62 13.62
CA GLU A 160 -8.06 -1.55 13.14
C GLU A 160 -7.19 -2.58 13.84
N ILE A 161 -6.30 -3.21 13.07
CA ILE A 161 -5.35 -4.17 13.62
C ILE A 161 -4.22 -3.41 14.34
N PRO A 162 -3.99 -3.68 15.65
CA PRO A 162 -2.91 -3.05 16.38
C PRO A 162 -1.52 -3.39 15.82
N GLY A 163 -0.58 -2.46 15.93
CA GLY A 163 0.80 -2.67 15.47
C GLY A 163 0.96 -2.62 13.95
N GLY A 164 -0.07 -2.20 13.22
CA GLY A 164 0.02 -1.88 11.80
C GLY A 164 0.90 -0.65 11.53
N PRO A 165 1.24 -0.41 10.24
CA PRO A 165 1.97 0.78 9.83
C PRO A 165 1.23 2.05 10.25
N THR A 166 1.97 3.02 10.80
CA THR A 166 1.41 4.33 11.13
C THR A 166 1.35 5.18 9.86
N PRO A 167 0.18 5.70 9.47
CA PRO A 167 0.08 6.57 8.30
C PRO A 167 0.96 7.82 8.49
N PRO A 168 1.60 8.32 7.42
CA PRO A 168 2.29 9.60 7.47
C PRO A 168 1.32 10.71 7.89
N GLN A 169 1.77 11.59 8.78
CA GLN A 169 0.99 12.74 9.23
C GLN A 169 1.14 13.92 8.27
N ALA A 170 0.08 14.70 8.11
CA ALA A 170 0.14 15.95 7.36
C ALA A 170 1.09 16.94 8.07
N GLY A 171 2.12 17.41 7.37
CA GLY A 171 3.08 18.38 7.89
C GLY A 171 4.45 18.27 7.22
N ILE A 172 5.34 19.20 7.57
CA ILE A 172 6.75 19.12 7.20
C ILE A 172 7.40 18.17 8.22
N PRO A 173 7.98 17.03 7.80
CA PRO A 173 8.63 16.13 8.73
C PRO A 173 9.82 16.80 9.42
N ALA A 174 10.14 16.37 10.64
CA ALA A 174 11.38 16.79 11.27
C ALA A 174 12.57 16.35 10.42
N ALA A 175 13.55 17.23 10.22
CA ALA A 175 14.78 16.86 9.52
C ALA A 175 15.53 15.83 10.39
N PRO A 176 15.81 14.61 9.87
CA PRO A 176 16.65 13.66 10.60
C PRO A 176 18.08 14.21 10.70
N ASP A 177 18.78 13.87 11.77
CA ASP A 177 20.24 14.04 11.80
C ASP A 177 20.86 13.02 10.85
N LEU A 178 21.46 13.51 9.77
CA LEU A 178 22.06 12.68 8.74
C LEU A 178 23.58 12.58 8.90
N THR A 179 24.14 13.07 10.00
CA THR A 179 25.58 13.03 10.26
C THR A 179 26.13 11.61 10.06
N GLY A 180 27.14 11.48 9.19
CA GLY A 180 27.77 10.19 8.88
C GLY A 180 27.04 9.34 7.83
N SER A 181 25.92 9.82 7.27
CA SER A 181 25.26 9.16 6.14
C SER A 181 26.18 9.17 4.90
N PRO A 182 26.37 8.04 4.22
CA PRO A 182 27.20 7.95 3.00
C PRO A 182 26.58 8.70 1.80
N ARG A 183 25.37 9.25 1.97
CA ARG A 183 24.62 9.96 0.92
C ARG A 183 24.79 11.47 0.99
N LEU A 184 25.52 11.98 1.98
CA LEU A 184 25.85 13.40 2.10
C LEU A 184 27.05 13.76 1.23
N GLY A 185 27.10 15.02 0.81
CA GLY A 185 28.12 15.56 -0.09
C GLY A 185 27.54 16.07 -1.40
N VAL A 186 28.42 16.35 -2.36
CA VAL A 186 28.04 16.93 -3.64
C VAL A 186 27.76 15.83 -4.65
N TRP A 187 26.53 15.78 -5.14
CA TRP A 187 26.08 14.92 -6.22
C TRP A 187 26.21 15.67 -7.53
N ILE A 188 26.98 15.12 -8.47
CA ILE A 188 27.33 15.75 -9.73
C ILE A 188 26.72 14.94 -10.87
N ASP A 189 25.99 15.60 -11.76
CA ASP A 189 25.42 14.93 -12.92
C ASP A 189 26.50 14.54 -13.95
N ARG A 190 26.16 13.62 -14.84
CA ARG A 190 27.12 13.09 -15.83
C ARG A 190 27.69 14.15 -16.78
N GLN A 191 27.04 15.29 -16.91
CA GLN A 191 27.45 16.39 -17.80
C GLN A 191 28.18 17.51 -17.06
N ASP A 192 28.40 17.39 -15.75
CA ASP A 192 28.97 18.46 -14.90
C ASP A 192 28.17 19.77 -14.97
N PHE A 193 26.88 19.66 -15.32
CA PHE A 193 25.95 20.76 -15.45
C PHE A 193 25.20 21.03 -14.14
N LEU A 194 24.89 19.99 -13.37
CA LEU A 194 24.13 20.08 -12.13
C LEU A 194 24.96 19.53 -10.97
N HIS A 195 25.15 20.36 -9.95
CA HIS A 195 25.80 20.00 -8.68
C HIS A 195 24.79 20.20 -7.55
N GLN A 196 24.50 19.14 -6.82
CA GLN A 196 23.57 19.17 -5.70
C GLN A 196 24.30 18.76 -4.41
N GLU A 197 24.50 19.71 -3.51
CA GLU A 197 25.07 19.43 -2.20
C GLU A 197 23.97 19.03 -1.22
N LEU A 198 24.19 17.91 -0.52
CA LEU A 198 23.34 17.44 0.58
C LEU A 198 24.10 17.54 1.91
N THR A 199 23.61 18.36 2.84
CA THR A 199 24.28 18.63 4.11
C THR A 199 23.67 17.85 5.27
N ALA A 200 24.43 17.70 6.37
CA ALA A 200 24.04 16.90 7.52
C ALA A 200 22.84 17.47 8.31
N ASP A 201 22.60 18.77 8.24
CA ASP A 201 21.45 19.46 8.84
C ASP A 201 20.16 19.34 8.00
N GLY A 202 20.18 18.49 6.97
CA GLY A 202 19.01 18.19 6.13
C GLY A 202 18.70 19.31 5.14
N ARG A 203 19.70 20.10 4.73
CA ARG A 203 19.58 21.15 3.71
C ARG A 203 20.22 20.69 2.41
N TYR A 204 19.64 21.11 1.30
CA TYR A 204 20.28 20.95 -0.01
C TYR A 204 20.49 22.30 -0.68
N ASP A 205 21.52 22.35 -1.52
CA ASP A 205 21.77 23.45 -2.44
C ASP A 205 22.09 22.89 -3.82
N GLU A 206 21.42 23.39 -4.83
CA GLU A 206 21.62 22.98 -6.22
C GLU A 206 22.17 24.12 -7.06
N THR A 207 23.26 23.86 -7.76
CA THR A 207 23.87 24.72 -8.78
C THR A 207 23.58 24.13 -10.16
N ARG A 208 23.16 24.97 -11.12
CA ARG A 208 22.93 24.56 -12.52
C ARG A 208 23.66 25.44 -13.51
N GLY A 209 24.50 24.86 -14.36
CA GLY A 209 25.21 25.56 -15.43
C GLY A 209 26.00 26.78 -14.94
N GLY A 210 26.55 26.70 -13.73
CA GLY A 210 27.26 27.80 -13.07
C GLY A 210 26.39 28.86 -12.41
N ARG A 211 25.05 28.73 -12.39
CA ARG A 211 24.16 29.54 -11.54
C ARG A 211 24.10 28.89 -10.14
N PRO A 212 24.76 29.46 -9.12
CA PRO A 212 24.66 28.95 -7.75
C PRO A 212 23.25 29.17 -7.19
N HIS A 213 22.86 28.37 -6.20
CA HIS A 213 21.58 28.52 -5.51
C HIS A 213 20.39 28.52 -6.50
N ALA A 214 20.48 27.69 -7.54
CA ALA A 214 19.41 27.54 -8.52
C ALA A 214 18.13 27.05 -7.82
N TYR A 215 18.30 26.10 -6.89
CA TYR A 215 17.30 25.60 -5.96
C TYR A 215 17.95 25.31 -4.61
N GLN A 216 17.19 25.46 -3.53
CA GLN A 216 17.67 25.18 -2.19
C GLN A 216 16.50 24.99 -1.23
N GLY A 217 16.68 24.12 -0.26
CA GLY A 217 15.58 23.71 0.59
C GLY A 217 15.97 22.65 1.59
N ARG A 218 14.98 21.89 2.04
CA ARG A 218 15.13 20.76 2.94
C ARG A 218 15.02 19.46 2.19
N PHE A 219 15.61 18.40 2.74
CA PHE A 219 15.41 17.06 2.22
C PHE A 219 15.27 16.02 3.32
N TRP A 220 14.66 14.89 2.96
CA TRP A 220 14.48 13.72 3.81
C TRP A 220 14.82 12.47 3.01
N ILE A 221 15.52 11.53 3.63
CA ILE A 221 15.86 10.24 3.03
C ILE A 221 15.06 9.14 3.74
N ASP A 222 14.36 8.33 2.96
CA ASP A 222 13.63 7.13 3.42
C ASP A 222 13.95 5.94 2.51
N GLY A 223 14.60 4.90 3.06
CA GLY A 223 15.08 3.79 2.25
C GLY A 223 15.98 4.29 1.13
N ASP A 224 15.62 4.05 -0.13
CA ASP A 224 16.31 4.57 -1.32
C ASP A 224 15.64 5.81 -1.94
N ARG A 225 14.60 6.35 -1.31
CA ARG A 225 13.95 7.59 -1.74
C ARG A 225 14.57 8.80 -1.05
N ILE A 226 14.66 9.92 -1.76
CA ILE A 226 14.91 11.24 -1.20
C ILE A 226 13.80 12.19 -1.64
N ASP A 227 13.20 12.90 -0.69
CA ASP A 227 12.21 13.94 -0.93
C ASP A 227 12.80 15.30 -0.62
N TYR A 228 12.46 16.30 -1.42
CA TYR A 228 12.90 17.68 -1.29
C TYR A 228 11.70 18.60 -1.09
N LEU A 229 11.84 19.55 -0.17
CA LEU A 229 10.96 20.72 -0.08
C LEU A 229 11.80 21.96 -0.31
N ASP A 230 11.69 22.53 -1.50
CA ASP A 230 12.37 23.77 -1.86
C ASP A 230 11.83 24.95 -1.05
N ASP A 231 12.66 25.95 -0.78
CA ASP A 231 12.26 27.15 -0.05
C ASP A 231 11.20 27.99 -0.83
N LEU A 232 11.05 27.77 -2.14
CA LEU A 232 9.93 28.29 -2.95
C LEU A 232 8.62 27.54 -2.72
N GLY A 233 8.63 26.44 -1.95
CA GLY A 233 7.45 25.71 -1.49
C GLY A 233 7.00 24.55 -2.39
N PHE A 234 7.80 24.16 -3.39
CA PHE A 234 7.49 22.99 -4.21
C PHE A 234 8.23 21.74 -3.71
N TRP A 235 7.61 20.58 -3.96
CA TRP A 235 8.20 19.28 -3.66
C TRP A 235 8.86 18.68 -4.90
N ALA A 236 9.97 18.01 -4.69
CA ALA A 236 10.60 17.16 -5.69
C ALA A 236 11.06 15.85 -5.04
N TYR A 237 11.41 14.86 -5.86
CA TYR A 237 11.93 13.59 -5.35
C TYR A 237 13.09 13.07 -6.19
N GLY A 238 13.92 12.23 -5.58
CA GLY A 238 14.90 11.41 -6.25
C GLY A 238 14.91 9.99 -5.70
N GLU A 239 15.64 9.12 -6.38
CA GLU A 239 15.83 7.72 -6.02
C GLU A 239 17.32 7.36 -6.11
N PHE A 240 17.84 6.78 -5.03
CA PHE A 240 19.17 6.20 -5.01
C PHE A 240 19.13 4.81 -5.65
N ARG A 241 20.02 4.57 -6.61
CA ARG A 241 20.19 3.28 -7.27
C ARG A 241 21.65 2.88 -7.16
N GLY A 242 21.99 2.19 -6.07
CA GLY A 242 23.38 1.88 -5.75
C GLY A 242 24.18 3.15 -5.42
N ASP A 243 25.15 3.48 -6.27
CA ASP A 243 26.01 4.67 -6.14
C ASP A 243 25.50 5.89 -6.93
N GLU A 244 24.33 5.78 -7.57
CA GLU A 244 23.73 6.86 -8.36
C GLU A 244 22.51 7.48 -7.68
N LEU A 245 22.29 8.78 -7.88
CA LEU A 245 21.05 9.49 -7.55
C LEU A 245 20.32 9.87 -8.83
N HIS A 246 19.10 9.35 -9.00
CA HIS A 246 18.21 9.64 -10.12
C HIS A 246 17.19 10.70 -9.68
N HIS A 247 17.27 11.91 -10.23
CA HIS A 247 16.44 13.04 -9.81
C HIS A 247 16.10 13.95 -10.99
N ALA A 248 14.82 14.27 -11.19
CA ALA A 248 14.34 15.20 -12.23
C ALA A 248 14.88 14.93 -13.66
N GLY A 249 15.15 13.66 -13.99
CA GLY A 249 15.74 13.24 -15.28
C GLY A 249 17.27 13.25 -15.33
N TYR A 250 17.94 13.71 -14.27
CA TYR A 250 19.38 13.64 -14.11
C TYR A 250 19.81 12.36 -13.39
N VAL A 251 21.00 11.88 -13.73
CA VAL A 251 21.69 10.82 -13.02
C VAL A 251 22.99 11.39 -12.49
N MET A 252 23.14 11.39 -11.18
CA MET A 252 24.27 11.97 -10.47
C MET A 252 25.07 10.92 -9.73
N LYS A 253 26.36 11.20 -9.52
CA LYS A 253 27.23 10.44 -8.63
C LYS A 253 27.80 11.34 -7.56
N LEU A 254 28.10 10.75 -6.41
CA LEU A 254 28.79 11.47 -5.34
C LEU A 254 30.23 11.79 -5.80
N GLY A 255 30.60 13.07 -5.71
CA GLY A 255 31.90 13.61 -6.11
C GLY A 255 33.01 13.47 -5.08
#